data_AF-A0A5Q2F070-F1
#
_entry.id   AF-A0A5Q2F070-F1
#
_cell.length_a   1.000
_cell.length_b   1.000
_cell.length_c   1.000
_cell.angle_alpha   90.00
_cell.angle_beta   90.00
_cell.angle_gamma   90.00
#
_symmetry.space_group_name_H-M   'P 1'
#
loop_
_entity.id
_entity.type
_entity.pdbx_description
1 polymer ?
#
loop_
_entity_poly.entity_id
_entity_poly.type
_entity_poly.pdbx_seq_one_letter_code
_entity_poly.pdbx_strand_id
1 'polypeptide(L)'
;MSRQGIYWLLTIRQESFMPYLPPGVTYIRGQLEIGEGGFVHWQVLVIFERSVRLAAVTKIFGPAHAELSRSDAADEYVWKDETSVAGTRFELGIRKLRRGVKRDYVRIKQLAIANRLDEIDESSYIQYYRTLKAIAVDNLVPVAMEREVVCFWGATGTGKSRLAWEEAGLEAYPKDPRTKFWDGYRGQEHVVLDEFRGTIDIGHLLRWLDRYPVIVEVKGSSTVLMAKKLWITSNLDPREWYPLLDAETLAALLRRMTVTHFNRPLI
;
A
#
# COMPACT_ATOMS: atom_id res chain seq x y z
N MET A 1 15.17 39.53 -14.47
CA MET A 1 14.61 38.20 -14.82
C MET A 1 13.15 38.37 -15.21
N SER A 2 12.72 37.87 -16.38
CA SER A 2 11.29 37.93 -16.74
C SER A 2 10.49 37.01 -15.82
N ARG A 3 9.48 37.54 -15.12
CA ARG A 3 8.66 36.74 -14.22
C ARG A 3 7.84 35.72 -15.03
N GLN A 4 7.89 34.45 -14.63
CA GLN A 4 7.14 33.34 -15.23
C GLN A 4 6.41 32.57 -14.13
N GLY A 5 5.26 32.00 -14.43
CA GLY A 5 4.50 31.22 -13.46
C GLY A 5 3.33 30.47 -14.08
N ILE A 6 2.71 29.64 -13.25
CA ILE A 6 1.59 28.77 -13.64
C ILE A 6 0.24 29.45 -13.37
N TYR A 7 0.14 30.25 -12.31
CA TYR A 7 -1.09 30.87 -11.82
C TYR A 7 -1.07 32.36 -12.17
N TRP A 8 -2.12 32.82 -12.85
CA TRP A 8 -2.26 34.19 -13.30
C TRP A 8 -3.65 34.73 -12.95
N LEU A 9 -3.69 35.95 -12.42
CA LEU A 9 -4.91 36.72 -12.23
C LEU A 9 -4.99 37.74 -13.37
N LEU A 10 -6.12 37.77 -14.07
CA LEU A 10 -6.36 38.62 -15.22
C LEU A 10 -7.54 39.55 -14.96
N THR A 11 -7.39 40.80 -15.38
CA THR A 11 -8.46 41.78 -15.52
C THR A 11 -8.58 42.09 -17.01
N ILE A 12 -9.71 41.70 -17.62
CA ILE A 12 -9.92 41.77 -19.07
C ILE A 12 -11.18 42.59 -19.36
N ARG A 13 -11.14 43.48 -20.36
CA ARG A 13 -12.36 44.24 -20.74
C ARG A 13 -13.48 43.27 -21.14
N GLN A 14 -14.72 43.56 -20.73
CA GLN A 14 -15.89 42.69 -20.99
C GLN A 14 -16.00 42.29 -22.48
N GLU A 15 -15.85 43.28 -23.37
CA GLU A 15 -15.95 43.11 -24.83
C GLU A 15 -14.78 42.34 -25.46
N SER A 16 -13.67 42.17 -24.74
CA SER A 16 -12.45 41.56 -25.26
C SER A 16 -12.32 40.08 -24.94
N PHE A 17 -13.26 39.50 -24.18
CA PHE A 17 -13.18 38.11 -23.76
C PHE A 17 -14.56 37.47 -23.61
N MET A 18 -14.72 36.29 -24.19
CA MET A 18 -15.84 35.38 -23.96
C MET A 18 -15.29 34.14 -23.25
N PRO A 19 -15.84 33.70 -22.10
CA PRO A 19 -15.30 32.58 -21.35
C PRO A 19 -15.14 31.29 -22.18
N TYR A 20 -13.91 30.77 -22.23
CA TYR A 20 -13.56 29.50 -22.84
C TYR A 20 -12.34 28.91 -22.14
N LEU A 21 -12.01 27.65 -22.41
CA LEU A 21 -10.79 26.99 -21.94
C LEU A 21 -9.73 26.98 -23.05
N PRO A 22 -8.70 27.84 -23.01
CA PRO A 22 -7.69 27.90 -24.08
C PRO A 22 -6.75 26.69 -24.07
N PRO A 23 -6.14 26.32 -25.22
CA PRO A 23 -5.08 25.30 -25.25
C PRO A 23 -3.92 25.65 -24.32
N GLY A 24 -3.45 24.66 -23.55
CA GLY A 24 -2.37 24.85 -22.56
C GLY A 24 -2.84 25.43 -21.21
N VAL A 25 -4.14 25.71 -21.05
CA VAL A 25 -4.76 26.03 -19.77
C VAL A 25 -5.41 24.77 -19.21
N THR A 26 -5.11 24.46 -17.95
CA THR A 26 -5.68 23.30 -17.24
C THR A 26 -6.96 23.65 -16.49
N TYR A 27 -7.06 24.90 -16.03
CA TYR A 27 -8.18 25.39 -15.27
C TYR A 27 -8.31 26.90 -15.43
N ILE A 28 -9.53 27.40 -15.60
CA ILE A 28 -9.86 28.82 -15.67
C ILE A 28 -11.17 29.07 -14.96
N ARG A 29 -11.25 30.17 -14.21
CA ARG A 29 -12.49 30.59 -13.55
C ARG A 29 -12.57 32.11 -13.47
N GLY A 30 -13.75 32.68 -13.58
CA GLY A 30 -13.93 34.11 -13.44
C GLY A 30 -15.37 34.56 -13.26
N GLN A 31 -15.54 35.86 -13.12
CA GLN A 31 -16.82 36.56 -13.09
C GLN A 31 -16.66 37.97 -13.70
N LEU A 32 -17.77 38.60 -14.11
CA LEU A 32 -17.76 40.02 -14.41
C LEU A 32 -17.85 40.82 -13.11
N GLU A 33 -17.05 41.88 -13.01
CA GLU A 33 -17.08 42.85 -11.93
C GLU A 33 -17.28 44.28 -12.46
N ILE A 34 -17.91 45.13 -11.64
CA ILE A 34 -18.05 46.57 -11.89
C ILE A 34 -17.00 47.29 -11.05
N GLY A 35 -15.99 47.86 -11.71
CA GLY A 35 -14.94 48.63 -11.06
C GLY A 35 -15.37 50.05 -10.66
N GLU A 36 -14.49 50.74 -9.93
CA GLU A 36 -14.68 52.16 -9.60
C GLU A 36 -14.86 52.99 -10.89
N GLY A 37 -15.99 53.69 -10.99
CA GLY A 37 -16.37 54.44 -12.20
C GLY A 37 -17.31 53.70 -13.18
N GLY A 38 -17.83 52.53 -12.82
CA GLY A 38 -18.84 51.80 -13.62
C GLY A 38 -18.25 50.94 -14.74
N PHE A 39 -16.93 50.75 -14.75
CA PHE A 39 -16.24 49.98 -15.78
C PHE A 39 -16.40 48.47 -15.56
N VAL A 40 -17.07 47.81 -16.50
CA VAL A 40 -17.34 46.36 -16.45
C VAL A 40 -16.18 45.56 -17.05
N HIS A 41 -15.66 44.61 -16.29
CA HIS A 41 -14.52 43.80 -16.70
C HIS A 41 -14.61 42.37 -16.16
N TRP A 42 -13.94 41.44 -16.82
CA TRP A 42 -13.73 40.09 -16.34
C TRP A 42 -12.58 40.07 -15.33
N GLN A 43 -12.86 39.54 -14.15
CA GLN A 43 -11.84 39.13 -13.19
C GLN A 43 -11.67 37.61 -13.30
N VAL A 44 -10.47 37.14 -13.62
CA VAL A 44 -10.22 35.75 -14.02
C VAL A 44 -8.98 35.18 -13.35
N LEU A 45 -9.06 33.95 -12.85
CA LEU A 45 -7.93 33.12 -12.48
C LEU A 45 -7.67 32.10 -13.60
N VAL A 46 -6.43 32.03 -14.08
CA VAL A 46 -5.97 31.07 -15.10
C VAL A 46 -4.82 30.23 -14.54
N ILE A 47 -4.90 28.91 -14.74
CA ILE A 47 -3.86 27.94 -14.37
C ILE A 47 -3.38 27.21 -15.62
N PHE A 48 -2.12 27.45 -15.99
CA PHE A 48 -1.49 26.84 -17.16
C PHE A 48 -0.96 25.43 -16.88
N GLU A 49 -0.77 24.62 -17.93
CA GLU A 49 -0.16 23.30 -17.81
C GLU A 49 1.32 23.37 -17.40
N ARG A 50 2.00 24.44 -17.82
CA ARG A 50 3.43 24.70 -17.59
C ARG A 50 3.63 26.15 -17.19
N SER A 51 4.81 26.47 -16.66
CA SER A 51 5.16 27.87 -16.34
C SER A 51 5.23 28.69 -17.62
N VAL A 52 4.47 29.78 -17.70
CA VAL A 52 4.41 30.69 -18.85
C VAL A 52 4.83 32.10 -18.44
N ARG A 53 5.29 32.90 -19.41
CA ARG A 53 5.64 34.32 -19.23
C ARG A 53 4.44 35.20 -19.56
N LEU A 54 4.45 36.44 -19.07
CA LEU A 54 3.41 37.45 -19.36
C LEU A 54 3.06 37.51 -20.86
N ALA A 55 4.06 37.55 -21.74
CA ALA A 55 3.85 37.60 -23.19
C ALA A 55 2.99 36.44 -23.76
N ALA A 56 3.09 35.23 -23.17
CA ALA A 56 2.26 34.11 -23.58
C ALA A 56 0.81 34.27 -23.09
N VAL A 57 0.63 34.84 -21.91
CA VAL A 57 -0.71 35.18 -21.37
C VAL A 57 -1.37 36.24 -22.26
N THR A 58 -0.66 37.32 -22.59
CA THR A 58 -1.17 38.40 -23.46
C THR A 58 -1.48 37.90 -24.87
N LYS A 59 -0.73 36.91 -25.38
CA LYS A 59 -1.02 36.27 -26.67
C LYS A 59 -2.34 35.51 -26.69
N ILE A 60 -2.75 34.93 -25.55
CA ILE A 60 -3.96 34.11 -25.44
C ILE A 60 -5.19 34.95 -25.12
N PHE A 61 -5.05 35.91 -24.20
CA PHE A 61 -6.17 36.69 -23.66
C PHE A 61 -6.25 38.12 -24.22
N GLY A 62 -5.34 38.51 -25.12
CA GLY A 62 -5.28 39.85 -25.66
C GLY A 62 -4.78 40.89 -24.65
N PRO A 63 -5.10 42.19 -24.84
CA PRO A 63 -4.72 43.25 -23.92
C PRO A 63 -5.45 43.07 -22.57
N ALA A 64 -4.78 42.40 -21.65
CA ALA A 64 -5.26 42.12 -20.30
C ALA A 64 -4.22 42.61 -19.27
N HIS A 65 -4.70 43.12 -18.14
CA HIS A 65 -3.85 43.32 -16.98
C HIS A 65 -3.65 41.97 -16.30
N ALA A 66 -2.41 41.47 -16.28
CA ALA A 66 -2.10 40.12 -15.84
C ALA A 66 -1.03 40.12 -14.74
N GLU A 67 -1.41 39.61 -13.58
CA GLU A 67 -0.54 39.48 -12.41
C GLU A 67 -0.24 38.02 -12.08
N LEU A 68 0.98 37.77 -11.62
CA LEU A 68 1.35 36.46 -11.10
C LEU A 68 0.77 36.28 -9.71
N SER A 69 0.12 35.14 -9.49
CA SER A 69 -0.39 34.78 -8.18
C SER A 69 0.29 33.53 -7.62
N ARG A 70 0.22 33.37 -6.30
CA ARG A 70 0.55 32.11 -5.61
C ARG A 70 -0.75 31.36 -5.37
N SER A 71 -0.70 30.02 -5.37
CA SER A 71 -1.89 29.15 -5.39
C SER A 71 -2.97 29.51 -4.37
N ASP A 72 -2.57 29.85 -3.15
CA ASP A 72 -3.51 29.88 -2.02
C ASP A 72 -4.27 31.21 -1.96
N ALA A 73 -3.68 32.30 -2.46
CA ALA A 73 -4.30 33.64 -2.50
C ALA A 73 -5.14 33.88 -3.77
N ALA A 74 -5.02 33.02 -4.78
CA ALA A 74 -5.64 33.23 -6.09
C ALA A 74 -7.14 32.91 -6.10
N ASP A 75 -7.59 32.04 -5.19
CA ASP A 75 -8.98 31.58 -5.13
C ASP A 75 -9.91 32.63 -4.52
N GLU A 76 -9.52 33.21 -3.40
CA GLU A 76 -10.29 34.27 -2.74
C GLU A 76 -10.40 35.52 -3.61
N TYR A 77 -9.42 35.78 -4.46
CA TYR A 77 -9.35 37.04 -5.22
C TYR A 77 -10.46 37.20 -6.27
N VAL A 78 -10.95 36.11 -6.87
CA VAL A 78 -11.84 36.21 -8.05
C VAL A 78 -13.33 36.12 -7.67
N TRP A 79 -13.66 35.66 -6.47
CA TRP A 79 -15.05 35.48 -6.01
C TRP A 79 -15.36 36.57 -4.99
N LYS A 80 -15.56 37.79 -5.48
CA LYS A 80 -16.04 38.91 -4.66
C LYS A 80 -17.52 39.10 -4.92
N ASP A 81 -18.36 38.79 -3.94
CA ASP A 81 -19.81 38.93 -4.10
C ASP A 81 -20.22 40.41 -4.26
N GLU A 82 -19.51 41.33 -3.61
CA GLU A 82 -19.81 42.77 -3.54
C GLU A 82 -19.77 43.51 -4.90
N THR A 83 -18.86 43.13 -5.79
CA THR A 83 -18.65 43.79 -7.10
C THR A 83 -19.17 42.98 -8.28
N SER A 84 -19.79 41.81 -8.01
CA SER A 84 -20.13 40.84 -9.05
C SER A 84 -21.38 41.20 -9.86
N VAL A 85 -21.35 40.89 -11.16
CA VAL A 85 -22.54 40.90 -12.02
C VAL A 85 -23.22 39.52 -11.96
N ALA A 86 -24.49 39.48 -11.56
CA ALA A 86 -25.25 38.25 -11.40
C ALA A 86 -25.30 37.40 -12.68
N GLY A 87 -25.13 36.08 -12.55
CA GLY A 87 -25.21 35.12 -13.65
C GLY A 87 -23.97 35.04 -14.55
N THR A 88 -22.87 35.71 -14.21
CA THR A 88 -21.66 35.79 -15.07
C THR A 88 -20.52 34.86 -14.65
N ARG A 89 -20.69 34.13 -13.54
CA ARG A 89 -19.68 33.21 -13.01
C ARG A 89 -19.43 32.05 -13.96
N PHE A 90 -18.17 31.71 -14.16
CA PHE A 90 -17.78 30.52 -14.91
C PHE A 90 -16.58 29.82 -14.29
N GLU A 91 -16.52 28.51 -14.49
CA GLU A 91 -15.42 27.64 -14.08
C GLU A 91 -15.29 26.52 -15.12
N LEU A 92 -14.10 26.39 -15.72
CA LEU A 92 -13.82 25.45 -16.81
C LEU A 92 -12.49 24.74 -16.55
N GLY A 93 -12.42 23.46 -16.92
CA GLY A 93 -11.23 22.64 -16.77
C GLY A 93 -11.12 21.94 -15.41
N ILE A 94 -9.96 21.32 -15.14
CA ILE A 94 -9.70 20.54 -13.94
C ILE A 94 -8.44 21.07 -13.28
N ARG A 95 -8.54 21.48 -12.01
CA ARG A 95 -7.37 21.81 -11.21
C ARG A 95 -6.51 20.57 -11.04
N LYS A 96 -5.26 20.62 -11.49
CA LYS A 96 -4.27 19.62 -11.05
C LYS A 96 -4.09 19.79 -9.54
N LEU A 97 -4.53 18.81 -8.76
CA LEU A 97 -4.21 18.69 -7.33
C LEU A 97 -2.70 18.90 -7.16
N ARG A 98 -2.30 19.92 -6.40
CA ARG A 98 -0.89 20.09 -6.04
C ARG A 98 -0.45 18.84 -5.27
N ARG A 99 0.38 18.01 -5.91
CA ARG A 99 1.20 17.00 -5.22
C ARG A 99 2.21 17.74 -4.36
N GLY A 100 1.81 18.05 -3.13
CA GLY A 100 2.61 18.80 -2.19
C GLY A 100 2.06 18.71 -0.78
N VAL A 101 1.43 17.60 -0.40
CA VAL A 101 1.32 17.28 1.02
C VAL A 101 2.76 17.17 1.52
N LYS A 102 3.12 17.98 2.51
CA LYS A 102 4.42 17.92 3.16
C LYS A 102 4.51 16.55 3.84
N ARG A 103 5.05 15.56 3.13
CA ARG A 103 5.12 14.18 3.61
C ARG A 103 6.08 14.13 4.78
N ASP A 104 5.60 13.58 5.89
CA ASP A 104 6.45 13.27 7.02
C ASP A 104 7.21 11.96 6.72
N TYR A 105 8.33 12.09 5.98
CA TYR A 105 9.18 10.95 5.67
C TYR A 105 9.78 10.29 6.92
N VAL A 106 9.90 11.02 8.04
CA VAL A 106 10.36 10.45 9.31
C VAL A 106 9.31 9.47 9.82
N ARG A 107 8.04 9.89 9.89
CA ARG A 107 6.93 9.02 10.29
C ARG A 107 6.76 7.84 9.33
N ILE A 108 6.80 8.07 8.03
CA ILE A 108 6.69 7.01 7.01
C ILE A 108 7.80 5.96 7.20
N LYS A 109 9.05 6.40 7.41
CA LYS A 109 10.18 5.50 7.65
C LYS A 109 10.00 4.71 8.94
N GLN A 110 9.57 5.34 10.03
CA GLN A 110 9.33 4.65 11.30
C GLN A 110 8.23 3.58 11.19
N LEU A 111 7.15 3.89 10.47
CA LEU A 111 6.08 2.93 10.18
C LEU A 111 6.58 1.76 9.34
N ALA A 112 7.41 2.03 8.32
CA ALA A 112 8.02 0.99 7.49
C ALA A 112 8.95 0.08 8.29
N ILE A 113 9.81 0.65 9.16
CA ILE A 113 10.68 -0.11 10.06
C ILE A 113 9.86 -1.03 10.97
N ALA A 114 8.73 -0.53 11.48
CA ALA A 114 7.82 -1.30 12.33
C ALA A 114 6.91 -2.27 11.54
N ASN A 115 7.04 -2.36 10.22
CA ASN A 115 6.17 -3.12 9.30
C ASN A 115 4.66 -2.78 9.43
N ARG A 116 4.33 -1.54 9.81
CA ARG A 116 2.96 -1.01 9.94
C ARG A 116 2.59 -0.19 8.71
N LEU A 117 2.60 -0.85 7.56
CA LEU A 117 2.46 -0.21 6.26
C LEU A 117 1.02 0.26 5.98
N ASP A 118 0.04 -0.33 6.64
CA ASP A 118 -1.38 0.04 6.64
C ASP A 118 -1.64 1.41 7.31
N GLU A 119 -0.76 1.84 8.22
CA GLU A 119 -0.83 3.17 8.84
C GLU A 119 -0.23 4.29 7.96
N ILE A 120 0.39 3.96 6.82
CA ILE A 120 1.00 4.94 5.91
C ILE A 120 -0.06 5.52 4.99
N ASP A 121 0.00 6.84 4.72
CA ASP A 121 -0.94 7.48 3.81
C ASP A 121 -0.96 6.79 2.43
N GLU A 122 -2.16 6.64 1.85
CA GLU A 122 -2.37 5.88 0.61
C GLU A 122 -1.46 6.34 -0.53
N SER A 123 -1.20 7.66 -0.61
CA SER A 123 -0.37 8.23 -1.66
C SER A 123 1.08 7.75 -1.56
N SER A 124 1.64 7.76 -0.36
CA SER A 124 3.00 7.30 -0.10
C SER A 124 3.10 5.79 -0.16
N TYR A 125 2.08 5.08 0.34
CA TYR A 125 2.00 3.62 0.25
C TYR A 125 2.08 3.15 -1.19
N ILE A 126 1.22 3.68 -2.08
CA ILE A 126 1.18 3.28 -3.49
C ILE A 126 2.46 3.72 -4.22
N GLN A 127 2.92 4.96 -4.00
CA GLN A 127 4.07 5.51 -4.70
C GLN A 127 5.39 4.80 -4.33
N TYR A 128 5.55 4.42 -3.06
CA TYR A 128 6.80 3.89 -2.51
C TYR A 128 6.70 2.43 -2.05
N TYR A 129 5.64 1.70 -2.43
CA TYR A 129 5.34 0.36 -1.95
C TYR A 129 6.55 -0.58 -1.87
N ARG A 130 7.34 -0.65 -2.96
CA ARG A 130 8.53 -1.51 -3.04
C ARG A 130 9.63 -1.07 -2.05
N THR A 131 9.87 0.24 -1.94
CA THR A 131 10.87 0.79 -1.01
C THR A 131 10.43 0.58 0.43
N LEU A 132 9.14 0.78 0.74
CA LEU A 132 8.60 0.57 2.09
C LEU A 132 8.73 -0.90 2.50
N LYS A 133 8.43 -1.84 1.59
CA LYS A 133 8.66 -3.27 1.81
C LYS A 133 10.13 -3.61 2.03
N ALA A 134 11.03 -3.03 1.24
CA ALA A 134 12.47 -3.25 1.43
C ALA A 134 12.95 -2.75 2.81
N ILE A 135 12.52 -1.55 3.22
CA ILE A 135 12.82 -1.02 4.55
C ILE A 135 12.31 -1.96 5.66
N ALA A 136 11.08 -2.48 5.54
CA ALA A 136 10.55 -3.43 6.51
C ALA A 136 11.38 -4.71 6.59
N VAL A 137 11.80 -5.25 5.44
CA VAL A 137 12.64 -6.47 5.35
C VAL A 137 14.03 -6.24 5.95
N ASP A 138 14.66 -5.11 5.67
CA ASP A 138 15.98 -4.76 6.21
C ASP A 138 15.96 -4.57 7.73
N ASN A 139 14.77 -4.38 8.33
CA ASN A 139 14.58 -4.13 9.75
C ASN A 139 13.77 -5.24 10.45
N LEU A 140 13.72 -6.45 9.89
CA LEU A 140 13.04 -7.58 10.55
C LEU A 140 13.67 -7.87 11.92
N VAL A 141 12.82 -7.95 12.94
CA VAL A 141 13.21 -8.34 14.29
C VAL A 141 12.58 -9.69 14.61
N PRO A 142 13.29 -10.81 14.43
CA PRO A 142 12.73 -12.12 14.69
C PRO A 142 12.56 -12.36 16.19
N VAL A 143 11.50 -13.07 16.56
CA VAL A 143 11.10 -13.27 17.97
C VAL A 143 11.24 -14.75 18.35
N ALA A 144 11.82 -15.01 19.51
CA ALA A 144 11.83 -16.33 20.12
C ALA A 144 10.46 -16.60 20.77
N MET A 145 9.88 -17.77 20.55
CA MET A 145 8.61 -18.17 21.14
C MET A 145 8.50 -19.69 21.16
N GLU A 146 7.99 -20.26 22.25
CA GLU A 146 7.60 -21.67 22.25
C GLU A 146 6.46 -21.89 21.26
N ARG A 147 6.53 -23.01 20.52
CA ARG A 147 5.57 -23.35 19.45
C ARG A 147 4.88 -24.65 19.78
N GLU A 148 3.56 -24.65 19.74
CA GLU A 148 2.79 -25.88 19.85
C GLU A 148 2.69 -26.51 18.45
N VAL A 149 3.15 -27.75 18.31
CA VAL A 149 3.11 -28.46 17.02
C VAL A 149 2.35 -29.76 17.20
N VAL A 150 1.30 -29.92 16.41
CA VAL A 150 0.47 -31.12 16.41
C VAL A 150 0.66 -31.83 15.07
N CYS A 151 0.93 -33.12 15.12
CA CYS A 151 1.00 -33.95 13.92
C CYS A 151 -0.10 -35.01 13.94
N PHE A 152 -0.97 -34.96 12.93
CA PHE A 152 -2.00 -35.95 12.67
C PHE A 152 -1.56 -36.82 11.51
N TRP A 153 -1.43 -38.13 11.73
CA TRP A 153 -1.09 -39.07 10.66
C TRP A 153 -2.04 -40.26 10.59
N GLY A 154 -2.11 -40.93 9.44
CA GLY A 154 -2.96 -42.11 9.21
C GLY A 154 -3.55 -42.14 7.81
N ALA A 155 -4.34 -43.16 7.49
CA ALA A 155 -4.91 -43.36 6.15
C ALA A 155 -5.72 -42.15 5.63
N THR A 156 -5.92 -42.06 4.31
CA THR A 156 -6.82 -41.04 3.74
C THR A 156 -8.26 -41.21 4.25
N GLY A 157 -9.06 -40.14 4.26
CA GLY A 157 -10.45 -40.17 4.70
C GLY A 157 -10.68 -40.32 6.21
N THR A 158 -9.63 -40.24 7.04
CA THR A 158 -9.74 -40.35 8.50
C THR A 158 -10.02 -39.04 9.23
N GLY A 159 -10.11 -37.91 8.51
CA GLY A 159 -10.48 -36.62 9.10
C GLY A 159 -9.35 -35.72 9.59
N LYS A 160 -8.09 -36.10 9.36
CA LYS A 160 -6.90 -35.34 9.81
C LYS A 160 -6.94 -33.87 9.39
N SER A 161 -7.11 -33.62 8.09
CA SER A 161 -7.18 -32.27 7.52
C SER A 161 -8.37 -31.51 8.06
N ARG A 162 -9.54 -32.16 8.18
CA ARG A 162 -10.74 -31.55 8.75
C ARG A 162 -10.49 -31.07 10.17
N LEU A 163 -9.93 -31.92 11.04
CA LEU A 163 -9.65 -31.56 12.42
C LEU A 163 -8.58 -30.46 12.51
N ALA A 164 -7.51 -30.55 11.71
CA ALA A 164 -6.47 -29.52 11.68
C ALA A 164 -7.04 -28.14 11.34
N TRP A 165 -7.89 -28.05 10.31
CA TRP A 165 -8.53 -26.80 9.90
C TRP A 165 -9.61 -26.32 10.88
N GLU A 166 -10.32 -27.25 11.54
CA GLU A 166 -11.29 -26.94 12.58
C GLU A 166 -10.62 -26.32 13.82
N GLU A 167 -9.50 -26.91 14.27
CA GLU A 167 -8.72 -26.41 15.41
C GLU A 167 -7.94 -25.12 15.08
N ALA A 168 -7.39 -25.02 13.87
CA ALA A 168 -6.61 -23.86 13.46
C ALA A 168 -7.47 -22.64 13.11
N GLY A 169 -8.70 -22.87 12.64
CA GLY A 169 -9.56 -21.85 12.04
C GLY A 169 -9.18 -21.56 10.58
N LEU A 170 -10.15 -21.06 9.81
CA LEU A 170 -9.97 -20.83 8.36
C LEU A 170 -9.05 -19.66 8.00
N GLU A 171 -8.72 -18.81 8.97
CA GLU A 171 -7.74 -17.73 8.83
C GLU A 171 -6.28 -18.21 8.99
N ALA A 172 -6.09 -19.49 9.36
CA ALA A 172 -4.77 -20.10 9.46
C ALA A 172 -4.05 -20.08 8.11
N TYR A 173 -2.72 -19.95 8.15
CA TYR A 173 -1.93 -19.94 6.93
C TYR A 173 -1.82 -21.35 6.33
N PRO A 174 -2.25 -21.57 5.07
CA PRO A 174 -2.09 -22.84 4.37
C PRO A 174 -0.64 -22.99 3.89
N LYS A 175 0.23 -23.56 4.70
CA LYS A 175 1.63 -23.78 4.30
C LYS A 175 1.69 -24.90 3.27
N ASP A 176 2.20 -24.58 2.08
CA ASP A 176 2.45 -25.58 1.03
C ASP A 176 3.46 -26.64 1.54
N PRO A 177 3.10 -27.93 1.55
CA PRO A 177 3.94 -29.01 2.07
C PRO A 177 5.17 -29.33 1.23
N ARG A 178 5.28 -28.79 0.00
CA ARG A 178 6.29 -29.19 -0.99
C ARG A 178 7.44 -28.21 -1.15
N THR A 179 7.39 -27.06 -0.48
CA THR A 179 8.36 -25.99 -0.71
C THR A 179 8.83 -25.33 0.57
N LYS A 180 10.07 -24.81 0.57
CA LYS A 180 10.59 -23.99 1.67
C LYS A 180 9.95 -22.59 1.76
N PHE A 181 9.28 -22.13 0.69
CA PHE A 181 8.72 -20.79 0.62
C PHE A 181 7.43 -20.66 1.45
N TRP A 182 7.27 -19.48 2.04
CA TRP A 182 6.13 -19.04 2.84
C TRP A 182 5.33 -17.95 2.10
N ASP A 183 5.10 -18.17 0.80
CA ASP A 183 4.42 -17.21 -0.07
C ASP A 183 3.05 -16.83 0.50
N GLY A 184 2.80 -15.53 0.64
CA GLY A 184 1.55 -15.01 1.20
C GLY A 184 1.45 -15.07 2.74
N TYR A 185 2.47 -15.54 3.45
CA TYR A 185 2.52 -15.44 4.90
C TYR A 185 2.68 -13.98 5.33
N ARG A 186 1.84 -13.54 6.27
CA ARG A 186 1.73 -12.15 6.75
C ARG A 186 1.81 -12.06 8.28
N GLY A 187 2.32 -13.11 8.94
CA GLY A 187 2.39 -13.17 10.39
C GLY A 187 1.19 -13.86 11.05
N GLN A 188 0.48 -14.73 10.33
CA GLN A 188 -0.58 -15.56 10.90
C GLN A 188 -0.04 -16.38 12.08
N GLU A 189 -0.81 -16.45 13.17
CA GLU A 189 -0.43 -17.17 14.38
C GLU A 189 -0.60 -18.68 14.25
N HIS A 190 -1.54 -19.12 13.42
CA HIS A 190 -1.86 -20.52 13.15
C HIS A 190 -1.42 -20.91 11.74
N VAL A 191 -0.85 -22.11 11.61
CA VAL A 191 -0.36 -22.64 10.34
C VAL A 191 -0.82 -24.08 10.16
N VAL A 192 -1.37 -24.40 8.99
CA VAL A 192 -1.69 -25.78 8.61
C VAL A 192 -0.77 -26.20 7.47
N LEU A 193 0.03 -27.24 7.71
CA LEU A 193 0.87 -27.95 6.75
C LEU A 193 0.17 -29.26 6.37
N ASP A 194 -0.75 -29.16 5.42
CA ASP A 194 -1.62 -30.28 5.04
C ASP A 194 -0.90 -31.23 4.07
N GLU A 195 -1.15 -32.54 4.18
CA GLU A 195 -0.58 -33.61 3.33
C GLU A 195 0.96 -33.64 3.25
N PHE A 196 1.66 -33.34 4.34
CA PHE A 196 3.11 -33.39 4.38
C PHE A 196 3.67 -34.82 4.22
N ARG A 197 4.77 -34.95 3.48
CA ARG A 197 5.42 -36.26 3.21
C ARG A 197 6.95 -36.18 3.25
N GLY A 198 7.54 -35.23 3.99
CA GLY A 198 8.99 -35.10 4.09
C GLY A 198 9.66 -34.42 2.89
N THR A 199 8.91 -33.68 2.07
CA THR A 199 9.43 -33.02 0.85
C THR A 199 10.24 -31.77 1.11
N ILE A 200 10.10 -31.16 2.29
CA ILE A 200 10.88 -29.98 2.69
C ILE A 200 12.13 -30.47 3.39
N ASP A 201 13.30 -29.84 3.15
CA ASP A 201 14.52 -30.20 3.86
C ASP A 201 14.34 -30.15 5.39
N ILE A 202 14.88 -31.16 6.08
CA ILE A 202 14.70 -31.36 7.51
C ILE A 202 15.22 -30.17 8.32
N GLY A 203 16.30 -29.50 7.87
CA GLY A 203 16.86 -28.34 8.54
C GLY A 203 15.93 -27.12 8.50
N HIS A 204 15.09 -26.98 7.48
CA HIS A 204 14.01 -25.99 7.49
C HIS A 204 12.92 -26.36 8.50
N LEU A 205 12.43 -27.59 8.45
CA LEU A 205 11.35 -28.04 9.32
C LEU A 205 11.75 -27.92 10.80
N LEU A 206 12.92 -28.41 11.18
CA LEU A 206 13.42 -28.31 12.56
C LEU A 206 13.51 -26.86 13.05
N ARG A 207 13.94 -25.91 12.20
CA ARG A 207 14.01 -24.50 12.56
C ARG A 207 12.64 -23.85 12.73
N TRP A 208 11.66 -24.22 11.91
CA TRP A 208 10.30 -23.66 12.00
C TRP A 208 9.54 -24.16 13.22
N LEU A 209 9.83 -25.38 13.67
CA LEU A 209 9.18 -26.00 14.83
C LEU A 209 9.93 -25.73 16.15
N ASP A 210 11.10 -25.08 16.11
CA ASP A 210 11.86 -24.74 17.31
C ASP A 210 11.35 -23.45 17.96
N ARG A 211 11.84 -23.14 19.15
CA ARG A 211 11.50 -21.90 19.86
C ARG A 211 12.30 -20.68 19.43
N TYR A 212 13.42 -20.89 18.72
CA TYR A 212 14.35 -19.82 18.40
C TYR A 212 13.78 -18.83 17.36
N PRO A 213 14.30 -17.58 17.32
CA PRO A 213 13.92 -16.61 16.30
C PRO A 213 14.21 -17.16 14.90
N VAL A 214 13.23 -17.06 13.99
CA VAL A 214 13.40 -17.54 12.61
C VAL A 214 12.79 -16.58 11.60
N ILE A 215 13.56 -16.32 10.56
CA ILE A 215 13.14 -15.61 9.35
C ILE A 215 12.89 -16.67 8.28
N VAL A 216 11.73 -16.59 7.65
CA VAL A 216 11.30 -17.49 6.58
C VAL A 216 11.36 -16.79 5.23
N GLU A 217 11.64 -17.58 4.20
CA GLU A 217 11.75 -17.09 2.83
C GLU A 217 10.37 -16.95 2.19
N VAL A 218 10.10 -15.78 1.63
CA VAL A 218 8.99 -15.52 0.71
C VAL A 218 9.64 -15.27 -0.65
N LYS A 219 9.05 -15.66 -1.78
CA LYS A 219 9.71 -15.46 -3.08
C LYS A 219 10.13 -13.99 -3.29
N GLY A 220 11.44 -13.78 -3.43
CA GLY A 220 12.05 -12.46 -3.58
C GLY A 220 12.05 -11.58 -2.32
N SER A 221 11.81 -12.15 -1.14
CA SER A 221 11.73 -11.43 0.13
C SER A 221 11.93 -12.37 1.34
N SER A 222 11.66 -11.87 2.54
CA SER A 222 11.67 -12.65 3.76
C SER A 222 10.75 -12.01 4.80
N THR A 223 10.34 -12.79 5.80
CA THR A 223 9.53 -12.28 6.91
C THR A 223 9.78 -13.09 8.19
N VAL A 224 9.42 -12.56 9.34
CA VAL A 224 9.53 -13.26 10.62
C VAL A 224 8.41 -14.29 10.75
N LEU A 225 8.73 -15.52 11.18
CA LEU A 225 7.72 -16.53 11.48
C LEU A 225 7.10 -16.28 12.87
N MET A 226 5.87 -15.80 12.87
CA MET A 226 5.07 -15.52 14.08
C MET A 226 4.12 -16.67 14.46
N ALA A 227 4.26 -17.82 13.81
CA ALA A 227 3.42 -18.98 14.04
C ALA A 227 3.62 -19.52 15.45
N LYS A 228 2.56 -19.48 16.26
CA LYS A 228 2.49 -19.99 17.63
C LYS A 228 2.05 -21.44 17.67
N LYS A 229 1.14 -21.83 16.77
CA LYS A 229 0.62 -23.20 16.66
C LYS A 229 0.63 -23.70 15.22
N LEU A 230 1.13 -24.92 15.03
CA LEU A 230 1.27 -25.56 13.74
C LEU A 230 0.59 -26.92 13.76
N TRP A 231 -0.22 -27.19 12.73
CA TRP A 231 -0.81 -28.50 12.48
C TRP A 231 -0.17 -29.09 11.24
N ILE A 232 0.36 -30.30 11.37
CA ILE A 232 0.90 -31.07 10.26
C ILE A 232 0.02 -32.27 10.05
N THR A 233 -0.50 -32.46 8.84
CA THR A 233 -1.20 -33.71 8.51
C THR A 233 -0.36 -34.55 7.57
N SER A 234 -0.43 -35.87 7.69
CA SER A 234 0.30 -36.77 6.80
C SER A 234 -0.41 -38.11 6.63
N ASN A 235 -0.21 -38.77 5.50
CA ASN A 235 -0.60 -40.18 5.35
C ASN A 235 0.51 -41.15 5.80
N LEU A 236 1.70 -40.64 6.13
CA LEU A 236 2.86 -41.40 6.58
C LEU A 236 3.12 -41.11 8.07
N ASP A 237 3.65 -42.09 8.81
CA ASP A 237 4.17 -41.81 10.15
C ASP A 237 5.31 -40.77 10.02
N PRO A 238 5.41 -39.75 10.90
CA PRO A 238 6.53 -38.81 10.89
C PRO A 238 7.92 -39.44 10.88
N ARG A 239 8.05 -40.67 11.39
CA ARG A 239 9.28 -41.48 11.32
C ARG A 239 9.67 -41.90 9.90
N GLU A 240 8.71 -41.90 8.98
CA GLU A 240 8.90 -42.32 7.58
C GLU A 240 9.10 -41.13 6.63
N TRP A 241 8.95 -39.88 7.11
CA TRP A 241 9.12 -38.69 6.26
C TRP A 241 10.53 -38.58 5.68
N TYR A 242 11.54 -39.01 6.43
CA TYR A 242 12.94 -38.94 6.01
C TYR A 242 13.68 -40.25 6.34
N PRO A 243 13.58 -41.27 5.47
CA PRO A 243 14.09 -42.61 5.75
C PRO A 243 15.61 -42.72 5.99
N LEU A 244 16.37 -41.70 5.57
CA LEU A 244 17.83 -41.67 5.65
C LEU A 244 18.35 -40.83 6.83
N LEU A 245 17.48 -40.33 7.71
CA LEU A 245 17.93 -39.56 8.88
C LEU A 245 18.64 -40.42 9.90
N ASP A 246 19.63 -39.83 10.56
CA ASP A 246 20.18 -40.37 11.78
C ASP A 246 19.17 -40.29 12.95
N ALA A 247 19.40 -41.10 13.97
CA ALA A 247 18.50 -41.22 15.11
C ALA A 247 18.38 -39.92 15.92
N GLU A 248 19.44 -39.10 15.99
CA GLU A 248 19.42 -37.85 16.76
C GLU A 248 18.55 -36.80 16.07
N THR A 249 18.66 -36.66 14.75
CA THR A 249 17.84 -35.76 13.96
C THR A 249 16.38 -36.18 13.98
N LEU A 250 16.08 -37.48 13.90
CA LEU A 250 14.72 -37.99 14.06
C LEU A 250 14.16 -37.70 15.46
N ALA A 251 14.94 -37.95 16.52
CA ALA A 251 14.53 -37.61 17.89
C ALA A 251 14.31 -36.10 18.08
N ALA A 252 15.14 -35.27 17.42
CA ALA A 252 14.98 -33.83 17.40
C ALA A 252 13.67 -33.40 16.72
N LEU A 253 13.27 -34.07 15.64
CA LEU A 253 11.98 -33.81 15.00
C LEU A 253 10.82 -34.20 15.93
N LEU A 254 10.81 -35.44 16.42
CA LEU A 254 9.69 -35.99 17.19
C LEU A 254 9.47 -35.25 18.51
N ARG A 255 10.54 -34.80 19.20
CA ARG A 255 10.38 -34.05 20.46
C ARG A 255 9.73 -32.67 20.31
N ARG A 256 9.65 -32.14 19.08
CA ARG A 256 9.05 -30.83 18.79
C ARG A 256 7.57 -30.93 18.44
N MET A 257 6.98 -32.14 18.42
CA MET A 257 5.59 -32.35 18.01
C MET A 257 4.85 -33.34 18.90
N THR A 258 3.56 -33.11 19.07
CA THR A 258 2.63 -34.09 19.63
C THR A 258 2.01 -34.89 18.48
N VAL A 259 2.30 -36.20 18.42
CA VAL A 259 1.91 -37.07 17.30
C VAL A 259 0.66 -37.87 17.67
N THR A 260 -0.37 -37.82 16.83
CA THR A 260 -1.62 -38.59 16.98
C THR A 260 -1.90 -39.41 15.71
N HIS A 261 -2.15 -40.71 15.89
CA HIS A 261 -2.47 -41.64 14.81
C HIS A 261 -4.00 -41.79 14.64
N PHE A 262 -4.47 -41.64 13.41
CA PHE A 262 -5.88 -41.72 13.01
C PHE A 262 -6.17 -43.08 12.34
N ASN A 263 -6.79 -43.99 13.10
CA ASN A 263 -6.93 -45.41 12.71
C ASN A 263 -8.25 -45.76 12.03
N ARG A 264 -9.21 -44.84 11.91
CA ARG A 264 -10.55 -45.14 11.34
C ARG A 264 -11.06 -43.98 10.47
N PRO A 265 -11.68 -44.28 9.31
CA PRO A 265 -12.40 -43.27 8.55
C PRO A 265 -13.54 -42.71 9.42
N LEU A 266 -13.74 -41.40 9.36
CA LEU A 266 -14.93 -40.79 9.94
C LEU A 266 -16.13 -41.33 9.15
N ILE A 267 -17.05 -41.98 9.86
CA ILE A 267 -18.36 -42.40 9.31
C ILE A 267 -19.18 -41.14 9.00
#